data_AF-A0A2G8JXF4-F1
#
_entry.id   AF-A0A2G8JXF4-F1
#
_cell.length_a   1.000
_cell.length_b   1.000
_cell.length_c   1.000
_cell.angle_alpha   90.00
_cell.angle_beta   90.00
_cell.angle_gamma   90.00
#
_symmetry.space_group_name_H-M   'P 1'
#
loop_
_entity.id
_entity.type
_entity.pdbx_description
1 polymer ?
#
loop_
_entity_poly.entity_id
_entity_poly.type
_entity_poly.pdbx_seq_one_letter_code
_entity_poly.pdbx_strand_id
1 'polypeptide(L)'
;MASRRDSKIVKLTFTGEQAVPPVQVFSILKSKGVVVPGEVDALQALQGRNTYDLRFTSDVTRQKGVTLLSGVEGLTVTPYERSVWVTVIHVGLEVRQELVATVLGRFGAVKALKCAPTHRPLGCLNGHRQVRIDLKQDIPSFLFIAGHKAHVRYPGQPRTCFRCGETGHEAKGCPNKKCGRCLRLGHDTSACPSEVCAHSVGRRDMSFALVPPLMSL
;
A
#
# COMPACT_ATOMS: atom_id res chain seq x y z
N MET A 1 9.70 -0.95 22.72
CA MET A 1 9.34 -1.30 21.32
C MET A 1 7.87 -1.02 21.14
N ALA A 2 7.48 0.03 20.42
CA ALA A 2 6.06 0.33 20.20
C ALA A 2 5.41 -0.84 19.47
N SER A 3 4.48 -1.51 20.14
CA SER A 3 3.70 -2.61 19.58
C SER A 3 3.05 -2.14 18.29
N ARG A 4 3.41 -2.79 17.17
CA ARG A 4 2.85 -2.50 15.86
C ARG A 4 1.38 -2.91 15.89
N ARG A 5 0.46 -1.95 15.94
CA ARG A 5 -0.96 -2.27 15.82
C ARG A 5 -1.23 -2.82 14.41
N ASP A 6 -1.97 -3.92 14.37
CA ASP A 6 -2.34 -4.63 13.14
C ASP A 6 -2.99 -3.65 12.15
N SER A 7 -2.66 -3.78 10.86
CA SER A 7 -3.20 -2.93 9.81
C SER A 7 -4.72 -2.93 9.78
N LYS A 8 -5.33 -4.03 10.20
CA LYS A 8 -6.78 -4.23 10.20
C LYS A 8 -7.52 -3.50 11.32
N ILE A 9 -6.81 -2.79 12.19
CA ILE A 9 -7.40 -2.10 13.35
C ILE A 9 -7.61 -0.62 13.04
N VAL A 10 -8.77 -0.11 13.43
CA VAL A 10 -9.09 1.32 13.48
C VAL A 10 -9.49 1.72 14.89
N LYS A 11 -9.15 2.95 15.28
CA LYS A 11 -9.64 3.55 16.51
C LYS A 11 -10.98 4.21 16.24
N LEU A 12 -11.98 3.87 17.04
CA LEU A 12 -13.26 4.56 17.12
C LEU A 12 -13.24 5.47 18.34
N THR A 13 -13.71 6.70 18.19
CA THR A 13 -13.86 7.65 19.31
C THR A 13 -15.19 8.36 19.15
N PHE A 14 -16.10 8.16 20.09
CA PHE A 14 -17.39 8.85 20.08
C PHE A 14 -17.33 10.12 20.93
N THR A 15 -17.86 11.21 20.39
CA THR A 15 -17.98 12.50 21.08
C THR A 15 -19.19 12.51 22.01
N GLY A 16 -19.12 13.30 23.08
CA GLY A 16 -20.21 13.46 24.04
C GLY A 16 -19.94 12.82 25.40
N GLU A 17 -20.75 13.20 26.38
CA GLU A 17 -20.60 12.76 27.77
C GLU A 17 -21.25 11.41 28.06
N GLN A 18 -22.27 11.05 27.28
CA GLN A 18 -23.00 9.81 27.46
C GLN A 18 -22.13 8.61 27.08
N ALA A 19 -22.13 7.58 27.92
CA ALA A 19 -21.39 6.36 27.66
C ALA A 19 -22.00 5.61 26.47
N VAL A 20 -21.16 5.21 25.50
CA VAL A 20 -21.55 4.41 24.34
C VAL A 20 -21.08 2.97 24.58
N PRO A 21 -21.92 2.07 25.14
CA PRO A 21 -21.50 0.70 25.44
C PRO A 21 -21.17 -0.10 24.16
N PRO A 22 -20.38 -1.18 24.25
CA PRO A 22 -20.02 -2.02 23.10
C PRO A 22 -21.20 -2.50 22.26
N VAL A 23 -22.34 -2.79 22.90
CA VAL A 23 -23.58 -3.19 22.21
C VAL A 23 -24.07 -2.10 21.26
N GLN A 24 -24.02 -0.84 21.70
CA GLN A 24 -24.40 0.29 20.86
C GLN A 24 -23.40 0.50 19.71
N VAL A 25 -22.10 0.28 19.95
CA VAL A 25 -21.09 0.30 18.89
C VAL A 25 -21.44 -0.71 17.79
N PHE A 26 -21.76 -1.96 18.16
CA PHE A 26 -22.16 -2.97 17.17
C PHE A 26 -23.45 -2.61 16.42
N SER A 27 -24.42 -1.98 17.09
CA SER A 27 -25.64 -1.48 16.43
C SER A 27 -25.33 -0.41 15.37
N ILE A 28 -24.38 0.49 15.65
CA ILE A 28 -23.92 1.52 14.71
C ILE A 28 -23.20 0.89 13.52
N LEU A 29 -22.34 -0.11 13.76
CA LEU A 29 -21.64 -0.83 12.67
C LEU A 29 -22.66 -1.50 11.73
N LYS A 30 -23.63 -2.21 12.28
CA LYS A 30 -24.68 -2.89 11.51
C LYS A 30 -25.56 -1.91 10.75
N SER A 31 -25.95 -0.78 11.35
CA SER A 31 -26.78 0.24 10.69
C SER A 31 -26.09 0.92 9.52
N LYS A 32 -24.75 0.95 9.50
CA LYS A 32 -23.94 1.44 8.38
C LYS A 32 -23.55 0.36 7.38
N GLY A 33 -24.04 -0.87 7.53
CA GLY A 33 -23.80 -1.95 6.56
C GLY A 33 -22.50 -2.72 6.74
N VAL A 34 -21.84 -2.60 7.90
CA VAL A 34 -20.72 -3.46 8.28
C VAL A 34 -21.26 -4.80 8.80
N VAL A 35 -20.77 -5.91 8.26
CA VAL A 35 -21.26 -7.25 8.62
C VAL A 35 -20.59 -7.74 9.92
N VAL A 36 -21.40 -7.95 10.96
CA VAL A 36 -20.93 -8.37 12.29
C VAL A 36 -21.76 -9.56 12.82
N PRO A 37 -21.18 -10.75 13.06
CA PRO A 37 -19.79 -11.14 12.77
C PRO A 37 -19.54 -11.37 11.27
N GLY A 38 -18.30 -11.31 10.82
CA GLY A 38 -17.89 -11.63 9.43
C GLY A 38 -16.83 -10.69 8.88
N GLU A 39 -17.12 -9.39 8.82
CA GLU A 39 -16.14 -8.36 8.43
C GLU A 39 -15.30 -7.88 9.62
N VAL A 40 -15.82 -8.06 10.84
CA VAL A 40 -15.22 -7.67 12.12
C VAL A 40 -14.95 -8.92 12.96
N ASP A 41 -13.76 -9.01 13.54
CA ASP A 41 -13.34 -10.13 14.42
C ASP A 41 -13.09 -9.70 15.87
N ALA A 42 -12.85 -8.42 16.15
CA ALA A 42 -12.71 -7.93 17.52
C ALA A 42 -13.14 -6.47 17.72
N LEU A 43 -13.68 -6.19 18.90
CA LEU A 43 -13.90 -4.84 19.42
C LEU A 43 -13.30 -4.78 20.83
N GLN A 44 -12.33 -3.91 21.05
CA GLN A 44 -11.63 -3.75 22.33
C GLN A 44 -11.86 -2.35 22.87
N ALA A 45 -12.44 -2.24 24.07
CA ALA A 45 -12.49 -0.97 24.79
C ALA A 45 -11.07 -0.53 25.17
N LEU A 46 -10.74 0.74 24.92
CA LEU A 46 -9.47 1.33 25.31
C LEU A 46 -9.62 2.15 26.60
N GLN A 47 -8.49 2.51 27.21
CA GLN A 47 -8.48 3.51 28.27
C GLN A 47 -8.94 4.86 27.71
N GLY A 48 -9.95 5.44 28.36
CA GLY A 48 -10.64 6.66 27.90
C GLY A 48 -12.13 6.40 27.68
N ARG A 49 -12.95 7.44 27.87
CA ARG A 49 -14.40 7.36 27.63
C ARG A 49 -14.65 7.12 26.13
N ASN A 50 -15.61 6.27 25.81
CA ASN A 50 -16.13 6.07 24.45
C ASN A 50 -15.07 5.80 23.36
N THR A 51 -13.99 5.10 23.73
CA THR A 51 -12.87 4.83 22.82
C THR A 51 -12.68 3.34 22.64
N TYR A 52 -12.60 2.89 21.39
CA TYR A 52 -12.52 1.48 21.02
C TYR A 52 -11.50 1.23 19.92
N ASP A 53 -10.84 0.08 19.96
CA ASP A 53 -10.17 -0.52 18.81
C ASP A 53 -11.13 -1.51 18.14
N LEU A 54 -11.42 -1.28 16.86
CA LEU A 54 -12.19 -2.17 16.01
C LEU A 54 -11.25 -2.87 15.05
N ARG A 55 -11.20 -4.21 15.08
CA ARG A 55 -10.40 -5.04 14.19
C ARG A 55 -11.29 -5.67 13.12
N PHE A 56 -10.90 -5.49 11.87
CA PHE A 56 -11.51 -6.12 10.72
C PHE A 56 -10.79 -7.42 10.37
N THR A 57 -11.46 -8.30 9.64
CA THR A 57 -10.88 -9.58 9.18
C THR A 57 -9.82 -9.38 8.08
N SER A 58 -9.91 -8.30 7.30
CA SER A 58 -8.99 -7.98 6.20
C SER A 58 -8.77 -6.46 6.04
N ASP A 59 -7.70 -6.07 5.34
CA ASP A 59 -7.47 -4.66 4.99
C ASP A 59 -8.57 -4.11 4.06
N VAL A 60 -9.17 -4.96 3.21
CA VAL A 60 -10.26 -4.60 2.29
C VAL A 60 -11.53 -4.27 3.07
N THR A 61 -11.92 -5.15 4.00
CA THR A 61 -13.08 -4.91 4.87
C THR A 61 -12.88 -3.73 5.80
N ARG A 62 -11.63 -3.49 6.26
CA ARG A 62 -11.27 -2.26 6.97
C ARG A 62 -11.46 -1.02 6.12
N GLN A 63 -10.95 -0.97 4.88
CA GLN A 63 -11.11 0.19 4.00
C GLN A 63 -12.59 0.49 3.75
N LYS A 64 -13.38 -0.53 3.40
CA LYS A 64 -14.84 -0.42 3.28
C LYS A 64 -15.47 0.13 4.56
N GLY A 65 -15.14 -0.43 5.72
CA GLY A 65 -15.66 0.00 7.01
C GLY A 65 -15.31 1.46 7.35
N VAL A 66 -14.07 1.91 7.08
CA VAL A 66 -13.66 3.31 7.29
C VAL A 66 -14.51 4.25 6.43
N THR A 67 -14.74 3.91 5.16
CA THR A 67 -15.60 4.71 4.27
C THR A 67 -17.02 4.81 4.82
N LEU A 68 -17.62 3.68 5.20
CA LEU A 68 -19.00 3.62 5.72
C LEU A 68 -19.19 4.40 7.04
N LEU A 69 -18.17 4.43 7.89
CA LEU A 69 -18.25 5.03 9.23
C LEU A 69 -17.81 6.51 9.28
N SER A 70 -17.09 7.00 8.26
CA SER A 70 -16.55 8.37 8.23
C SER A 70 -17.60 9.49 8.28
N GLY A 71 -18.87 9.19 7.99
CA GLY A 71 -19.99 10.13 8.03
C GLY A 71 -20.96 9.93 9.21
N VAL A 72 -20.61 9.15 10.22
CA VAL A 72 -21.44 8.99 11.42
C VAL A 72 -21.27 10.21 12.32
N GLU A 73 -22.35 10.93 12.60
CA GLU A 73 -22.32 12.08 13.50
C GLU A 73 -21.83 11.66 14.89
N GLY A 74 -20.89 12.43 15.42
CA GLY A 74 -20.28 12.19 16.72
C GLY A 74 -19.37 10.95 16.80
N LEU A 75 -18.96 10.35 15.68
CA LEU A 75 -17.96 9.29 15.64
C LEU A 75 -16.75 9.73 14.81
N THR A 76 -15.58 9.67 15.42
CA THR A 76 -14.29 9.79 14.73
C THR A 76 -13.70 8.40 14.51
N VAL A 77 -13.40 8.06 13.25
CA VAL A 77 -12.70 6.83 12.87
C VAL A 77 -11.28 7.17 12.46
N THR A 78 -10.31 6.72 13.25
CA THR A 78 -8.88 6.95 13.00
C THR A 78 -8.19 5.64 12.69
N PRO A 79 -7.86 5.34 11.43
CA PRO A 79 -6.97 4.24 11.10
C PRO A 79 -5.61 4.44 11.78
N TYR A 80 -5.02 3.37 12.33
CA TYR A 80 -3.64 3.48 12.82
C TYR A 80 -2.68 3.62 11.64
N GLU A 81 -1.79 4.61 11.73
CA GLU A 81 -0.77 4.83 10.70
C GLU A 81 0.13 3.60 10.56
N ARG A 82 0.14 2.99 9.38
CA ARG A 82 1.06 1.90 9.04
C ARG A 82 2.41 2.48 8.66
N SER A 83 3.10 3.03 9.64
CA SER A 83 4.44 3.53 9.46
C SER A 83 5.41 2.36 9.35
N VAL A 84 5.96 2.08 8.16
CA VAL A 84 6.95 1.00 7.91
C VAL A 84 8.25 1.52 7.29
N TRP A 85 9.33 0.75 7.46
CA TRP A 85 10.56 0.93 6.67
C TRP A 85 10.43 0.07 5.41
N VAL A 86 10.36 0.74 4.26
CA VAL A 86 10.35 0.10 2.95
C VAL A 86 11.78 0.02 2.45
N THR A 87 12.19 -1.16 2.01
CA THR A 87 13.48 -1.41 1.36
C THR A 87 13.25 -1.61 -0.13
N VAL A 88 13.94 -0.82 -0.95
CA VAL A 88 13.93 -0.91 -2.41
C VAL A 88 15.30 -1.41 -2.88
N ILE A 89 15.30 -2.39 -3.77
CA ILE A 89 16.48 -3.13 -4.25
C ILE A 89 16.44 -3.17 -5.78
N HIS A 90 17.58 -3.35 -6.44
CA HIS A 90 17.72 -3.34 -7.91
C HIS A 90 17.38 -1.99 -8.55
N VAL A 91 17.77 -0.91 -7.86
CA VAL A 91 17.74 0.46 -8.39
C VAL A 91 19.17 0.84 -8.77
N GLY A 92 19.36 1.43 -9.95
CA GLY A 92 20.67 1.91 -10.42
C GLY A 92 21.34 2.86 -9.43
N LEU A 93 22.67 2.86 -9.38
CA LEU A 93 23.43 3.69 -8.44
C LEU A 93 23.29 5.19 -8.74
N GLU A 94 23.12 5.53 -10.01
CA GLU A 94 22.86 6.85 -10.56
C GLU A 94 21.48 7.40 -10.18
N VAL A 95 20.55 6.53 -9.78
CA VAL A 95 19.22 6.95 -9.36
C VAL A 95 19.30 7.54 -7.96
N ARG A 96 18.95 8.83 -7.89
CA ARG A 96 18.91 9.61 -6.65
C ARG A 96 17.87 9.07 -5.67
N GLN A 97 18.20 9.11 -4.38
CA GLN A 97 17.31 8.67 -3.30
C GLN A 97 16.00 9.46 -3.29
N GLU A 98 16.04 10.75 -3.65
CA GLU A 98 14.86 11.61 -3.74
C GLU A 98 13.84 11.08 -4.76
N LEU A 99 14.29 10.53 -5.90
CA LEU A 99 13.36 9.96 -6.88
C LEU A 99 12.68 8.70 -6.33
N VAL A 100 13.42 7.85 -5.60
CA VAL A 100 12.86 6.68 -4.93
C VAL A 100 11.80 7.11 -3.90
N ALA A 101 12.09 8.15 -3.12
CA ALA A 101 11.15 8.73 -2.17
C ALA A 101 9.89 9.27 -2.86
N THR A 102 10.05 10.02 -3.94
CA THR A 102 8.93 10.55 -4.74
C THR A 102 8.05 9.44 -5.30
N VAL A 103 8.63 8.36 -5.84
CA VAL A 103 7.85 7.21 -6.32
C VAL A 103 7.10 6.52 -5.18
N LEU A 104 7.75 6.32 -4.02
CA LEU A 104 7.12 5.73 -2.85
C LEU A 104 6.03 6.65 -2.25
N GLY A 105 6.13 7.96 -2.40
CA GLY A 105 5.13 8.94 -1.97
C GLY A 105 3.74 8.72 -2.56
N ARG A 106 3.64 8.01 -3.69
CA ARG A 106 2.35 7.58 -4.27
C ARG A 106 1.55 6.64 -3.37
N PHE A 107 2.21 5.97 -2.43
CA PHE A 107 1.61 4.95 -1.56
C PHE A 107 1.38 5.45 -0.13
N GLY A 108 1.87 6.64 0.21
CA GLY A 108 1.83 7.14 1.59
C GLY A 108 2.69 8.36 1.84
N ALA A 109 2.63 8.88 3.06
CA ALA A 109 3.44 10.03 3.46
C ALA A 109 4.87 9.58 3.79
N VAL A 110 5.86 10.06 3.03
CA VAL A 110 7.28 9.79 3.32
C VAL A 110 7.69 10.59 4.55
N LYS A 111 8.28 9.91 5.54
CA LYS A 111 8.68 10.50 6.82
C LYS A 111 10.18 10.63 7.00
N ALA A 112 10.96 9.70 6.45
CA ALA A 112 12.41 9.71 6.59
C ALA A 112 13.08 8.91 5.49
N LEU A 113 14.31 9.28 5.17
CA LEU A 113 15.20 8.54 4.28
C LEU A 113 16.30 7.92 5.13
N LYS A 114 16.61 6.65 4.85
CA LYS A 114 17.76 5.98 5.45
C LYS A 114 18.66 5.47 4.33
N CYS A 115 19.81 6.10 4.22
CA CYS A 115 20.95 5.53 3.52
C CYS A 115 21.64 4.61 4.53
N ALA A 116 21.41 3.31 4.48
CA ALA A 116 22.05 2.37 5.40
C ALA A 116 23.32 1.79 4.77
N PRO A 117 24.53 2.18 5.20
CA PRO A 117 25.69 1.32 5.06
C PRO A 117 25.57 0.25 6.15
N THR A 118 24.94 -0.88 5.86
CA THR A 118 25.03 -2.03 6.78
C THR A 118 26.40 -2.69 6.59
N HIS A 119 27.29 -2.49 7.58
CA HIS A 119 28.54 -3.24 7.79
C HIS A 119 29.55 -3.26 6.62
N ARG A 120 29.88 -2.10 6.06
CA ARG A 120 30.96 -1.98 5.07
C ARG A 120 31.79 -0.72 5.32
N PRO A 121 33.02 -0.65 4.77
CA PRO A 121 33.85 0.53 4.94
C PRO A 121 33.06 1.80 4.58
N LEU A 122 33.26 2.85 5.39
CA LEU A 122 32.67 4.17 5.21
C LEU A 122 32.75 4.58 3.73
N GLY A 123 31.60 4.86 3.11
CA GLY A 123 31.51 5.31 1.70
C GLY A 123 30.98 4.27 0.70
N CYS A 124 30.88 2.98 1.05
CA CYS A 124 30.35 1.96 0.13
C CYS A 124 28.84 1.71 0.33
N LEU A 125 28.02 2.15 -0.62
CA LEU A 125 26.57 1.91 -0.62
C LEU A 125 26.25 0.49 -1.11
N ASN A 126 25.39 -0.24 -0.40
CA ASN A 126 24.98 -1.61 -0.73
C ASN A 126 23.85 -1.69 -1.78
N GLY A 127 23.55 -0.59 -2.49
CA GLY A 127 22.47 -0.52 -3.47
C GLY A 127 21.05 -0.53 -2.89
N HIS A 128 20.87 -0.89 -1.61
CA HIS A 128 19.56 -0.89 -0.96
C HIS A 128 19.18 0.54 -0.57
N ARG A 129 17.94 0.91 -0.86
CA ARG A 129 17.38 2.22 -0.52
C ARG A 129 16.30 2.03 0.52
N GLN A 130 16.39 2.71 1.66
CA GLN A 130 15.38 2.60 2.71
C GLN A 130 14.62 3.90 2.90
N VAL A 131 13.30 3.81 2.94
CA VAL A 131 12.39 4.94 3.13
C VAL A 131 11.39 4.59 4.20
N ARG A 132 11.24 5.46 5.19
CA ARG A 132 10.18 5.41 6.20
C ARG A 132 8.94 6.04 5.57
N ILE A 133 7.84 5.30 5.54
CA ILE A 133 6.59 5.76 4.96
C ILE A 133 5.41 5.38 5.85
N ASP A 134 4.46 6.29 5.99
CA ASP A 134 3.14 6.01 6.52
C ASP A 134 2.25 5.59 5.36
N LEU A 135 2.04 4.28 5.25
CA LEU A 135 1.28 3.70 4.14
C LEU A 135 -0.20 4.11 4.22
N LYS A 136 -0.70 4.68 3.13
CA LYS A 136 -2.13 4.86 2.86
C LYS A 136 -2.71 3.68 2.09
N GLN A 137 -1.88 3.01 1.28
CA GLN A 137 -2.20 1.81 0.52
C GLN A 137 -0.96 0.89 0.45
N ASP A 138 -1.16 -0.39 0.15
CA ASP A 138 -0.06 -1.35 0.02
C ASP A 138 0.80 -1.08 -1.23
N ILE A 139 2.09 -1.37 -1.12
CA ILE A 139 3.04 -1.24 -2.24
C ILE A 139 3.25 -2.63 -2.86
N PRO A 140 3.10 -2.79 -4.19
CA PRO A 140 3.41 -4.04 -4.87
C PRO A 140 4.86 -4.49 -4.63
N SER A 141 5.13 -5.78 -4.83
CA SER A 141 6.46 -6.38 -4.61
C SER A 141 7.53 -5.87 -5.59
N PHE A 142 7.13 -5.18 -6.65
CA PHE A 142 8.05 -4.48 -7.55
C PHE A 142 7.45 -3.16 -8.05
N LEU A 143 8.32 -2.21 -8.41
CA LEU A 143 7.99 -0.95 -9.05
C LEU A 143 8.97 -0.68 -10.19
N PHE A 144 8.57 0.14 -11.17
CA PHE A 144 9.51 0.69 -12.14
C PHE A 144 9.98 2.07 -11.66
N ILE A 145 11.30 2.22 -11.47
CA ILE A 145 11.93 3.46 -11.03
C ILE A 145 13.04 3.80 -12.01
N ALA A 146 12.93 4.93 -12.70
CA ALA A 146 13.89 5.36 -13.73
C ALA A 146 14.24 4.24 -14.73
N GLY A 147 13.23 3.54 -15.25
CA GLY A 147 13.41 2.42 -16.21
C GLY A 147 13.83 1.08 -15.59
N HIS A 148 14.22 1.05 -14.32
CA HIS A 148 14.67 -0.16 -13.63
C HIS A 148 13.51 -0.84 -12.89
N LYS A 149 13.40 -2.17 -13.03
CA LYS A 149 12.46 -2.97 -12.24
C LYS A 149 13.00 -3.18 -10.84
N ALA A 150 12.62 -2.29 -9.93
CA ALA A 150 13.01 -2.31 -8.54
C ALA A 150 12.14 -3.28 -7.73
N HIS A 151 12.76 -4.05 -6.83
CA HIS A 151 12.06 -4.90 -5.87
C HIS A 151 11.78 -4.13 -4.60
N VAL A 152 10.57 -4.26 -4.07
CA VAL A 152 10.11 -3.54 -2.88
C VAL A 152 9.77 -4.54 -1.79
N ARG A 153 10.29 -4.32 -0.57
CA ARG A 153 10.07 -5.17 0.59
C ARG A 153 9.75 -4.35 1.84
N TYR A 154 8.70 -4.73 2.57
CA TYR A 154 8.43 -4.22 3.92
C TYR A 154 7.67 -5.26 4.77
N PRO A 155 7.72 -5.17 6.11
CA PRO A 155 7.01 -6.11 6.97
C PRO A 155 5.49 -6.02 6.78
N GLY A 156 4.82 -7.17 6.63
CA GLY A 156 3.38 -7.23 6.41
C GLY A 156 2.95 -6.84 4.99
N GLN A 157 3.87 -6.82 4.03
CA GLN A 157 3.55 -6.61 2.62
C GLN A 157 2.71 -7.77 2.08
N PRO A 158 1.59 -7.50 1.39
CA PRO A 158 0.82 -8.53 0.70
C PRO A 158 1.67 -9.27 -0.34
N ARG A 159 1.43 -10.57 -0.50
CA ARG A 159 2.03 -11.31 -1.62
C ARG A 159 1.38 -10.87 -2.92
N THR A 160 2.19 -10.26 -3.80
CA THR A 160 1.75 -9.81 -5.12
C THR A 160 2.51 -10.53 -6.23
N CYS A 161 1.86 -10.69 -7.38
CA CYS A 161 2.41 -11.29 -8.56
C CYS A 161 3.59 -10.46 -9.10
N PHE A 162 4.78 -11.04 -9.25
CA PHE A 162 5.95 -10.35 -9.79
C PHE A 162 5.85 -9.97 -11.29
N ARG A 163 4.76 -10.33 -11.97
CA ARG A 163 4.50 -9.98 -13.37
C ARG A 163 3.57 -8.76 -13.48
N CYS A 164 2.42 -8.78 -12.81
CA CYS A 164 1.42 -7.72 -12.90
C CYS A 164 1.28 -6.83 -11.65
N GLY A 165 1.77 -7.27 -10.49
CA GLY A 165 1.65 -6.52 -9.23
C GLY A 165 0.34 -6.75 -8.47
N GLU A 166 -0.59 -7.55 -9.00
CA GLU A 166 -1.86 -7.88 -8.33
C GLU A 166 -1.71 -9.00 -7.31
N THR A 167 -2.66 -9.10 -6.39
CA THR A 167 -2.76 -10.18 -5.38
C THR A 167 -3.54 -11.39 -5.93
N GLY A 168 -3.45 -12.53 -5.23
CA GLY A 168 -4.28 -13.71 -5.51
C GLY A 168 -3.67 -14.74 -6.47
N HIS A 169 -2.53 -14.44 -7.11
CA HIS A 169 -1.82 -15.40 -7.95
C HIS A 169 -0.31 -15.14 -7.96
N GLU A 170 0.46 -16.16 -8.37
CA GLU A 170 1.90 -16.05 -8.59
C GLU A 170 2.24 -15.78 -10.06
N ALA A 171 3.46 -15.30 -10.33
CA ALA A 171 3.89 -14.98 -11.68
C ALA A 171 3.77 -16.15 -12.68
N LYS A 172 3.91 -17.40 -12.20
CA LYS A 172 3.74 -18.61 -13.01
C LYS A 172 2.31 -18.77 -13.53
N GLY A 173 1.31 -18.41 -12.72
CA GLY A 173 -0.12 -18.49 -13.04
C GLY A 173 -0.75 -17.14 -13.38
N CYS A 174 0.04 -16.15 -13.79
CA CYS A 174 -0.47 -14.80 -14.02
C CYS A 174 -1.32 -14.74 -15.31
N PRO A 175 -2.62 -14.37 -15.21
CA PRO A 175 -3.50 -14.26 -16.38
C PRO A 175 -3.13 -13.05 -17.25
N ASN A 176 -2.52 -12.03 -16.65
CA ASN A 176 -2.06 -10.85 -17.34
C ASN A 176 -0.78 -11.15 -18.13
N LYS A 177 -0.95 -11.42 -19.43
CA LYS A 177 0.17 -11.53 -20.36
C LYS A 177 0.90 -10.19 -20.47
N LYS A 178 2.22 -10.26 -20.50
CA LYS A 178 3.09 -9.11 -20.73
C LYS A 178 3.56 -9.16 -22.17
N CYS A 179 3.29 -8.10 -22.92
CA CYS A 179 3.74 -8.00 -24.29
C CYS A 179 5.26 -7.88 -24.37
N GLY A 180 5.92 -8.71 -25.18
CA GLY A 180 7.36 -8.63 -25.39
C GLY A 180 7.81 -7.42 -26.20
N ARG A 181 6.89 -6.81 -26.97
CA ARG A 181 7.15 -5.67 -27.86
C ARG A 181 7.06 -4.32 -27.13
N CYS A 182 5.98 -4.07 -26.41
CA CYS A 182 5.72 -2.78 -25.75
C CYS A 182 5.81 -2.84 -24.21
N LEU A 183 6.04 -4.04 -23.65
CA LEU A 183 6.18 -4.29 -22.20
C LEU A 183 4.94 -3.96 -21.35
N ARG A 184 3.80 -3.65 -21.98
CA ARG A 184 2.51 -3.45 -21.30
C ARG A 184 1.83 -4.78 -20.98
N LEU A 185 0.96 -4.76 -19.97
CA LEU A 185 0.14 -5.89 -19.56
C LEU A 185 -1.20 -5.90 -20.34
N GLY A 186 -1.84 -7.07 -20.39
CA GLY A 186 -3.18 -7.25 -20.97
C GLY A 186 -3.17 -7.80 -22.39
N HIS A 187 -2.01 -7.96 -23.03
CA HIS A 187 -1.87 -8.58 -24.35
C HIS A 187 -0.50 -9.24 -24.52
N ASP A 188 -0.40 -10.14 -25.50
CA ASP A 188 0.86 -10.75 -25.94
C ASP A 188 1.41 -10.06 -27.20
N THR A 189 2.64 -10.40 -27.59
CA THR A 189 3.35 -9.72 -28.69
C THR A 189 2.59 -9.78 -30.03
N SER A 190 1.83 -10.86 -30.27
CA SER A 190 0.97 -11.03 -31.45
C SER A 190 -0.20 -10.06 -31.48
N ALA A 191 -0.79 -9.75 -30.32
CA ALA A 191 -1.92 -8.83 -30.19
C ALA A 191 -1.46 -7.41 -29.79
N CYS A 192 -0.23 -7.03 -30.15
CA CYS A 192 0.32 -5.74 -29.75
C CYS A 192 -0.20 -4.61 -30.65
N PRO A 193 -0.94 -3.62 -30.10
CA PRO A 193 -1.51 -2.53 -30.89
C PRO A 193 -0.46 -1.47 -31.28
N SER A 194 0.78 -1.56 -30.77
CA SER A 194 1.85 -0.64 -31.14
C SER A 194 2.64 -1.17 -32.33
N GLU A 195 2.71 -0.36 -33.39
CA GLU A 195 3.58 -0.61 -34.55
C GLU A 195 5.06 -0.39 -34.22
N VAL A 196 5.37 0.36 -33.15
CA VAL A 196 6.74 0.71 -32.77
C VAL A 196 7.22 -0.11 -31.57
N CYS A 197 8.39 -0.74 -31.71
CA CYS A 197 9.09 -1.42 -30.62
C CYS A 197 9.64 -0.40 -29.62
N ALA A 198 9.28 -0.52 -28.35
CA ALA A 198 9.88 0.27 -27.27
C ALA A 198 11.34 -0.16 -26.94
N HIS A 199 11.91 -1.11 -27.70
CA HIS A 199 13.26 -1.66 -27.48
C HIS A 199 14.36 -1.06 -28.35
N SER A 200 14.02 -0.22 -29.32
CA SER A 200 15.01 0.58 -30.03
C SER A 200 14.80 2.03 -29.63
N VAL A 201 15.66 2.52 -28.75
CA VAL A 201 16.22 3.88 -28.70
C VAL A 201 16.63 4.17 -27.26
N GLY A 202 17.94 4.03 -27.00
CA GLY A 202 18.57 4.94 -26.06
C GLY A 202 18.52 6.33 -26.68
N ARG A 203 17.56 7.15 -26.27
CA ARG A 203 17.51 8.62 -26.36
C ARG A 203 16.25 9.14 -25.65
N ARG A 204 16.32 10.44 -25.37
CA ARG A 204 15.69 11.17 -24.27
C ARG A 204 14.35 11.74 -24.71
N ASP A 205 13.30 10.95 -24.73
CA ASP A 205 11.97 11.44 -25.11
C ASP A 205 10.90 10.34 -24.97
N MET A 206 10.69 9.88 -23.74
CA MET A 206 9.41 9.27 -23.39
C MET A 206 8.53 10.31 -22.72
N SER A 207 7.62 10.89 -23.49
CA SER A 207 6.38 11.42 -22.97
C SER A 207 5.67 10.29 -22.21
N PHE A 208 5.63 10.46 -20.89
CA PHE A 208 4.96 9.58 -19.95
C PHE A 208 3.47 9.46 -20.33
N ALA A 209 3.08 8.35 -20.95
CA ALA A 209 1.70 7.90 -20.83
C ALA A 209 1.52 7.49 -19.37
N LEU A 210 0.84 8.37 -18.64
CA LEU A 210 0.36 8.19 -17.28
C LEU A 210 -0.06 6.74 -17.05
N VAL A 211 0.38 6.19 -15.93
CA VAL A 211 -0.25 5.02 -15.31
C VAL A 211 -1.76 5.24 -15.43
N PRO A 212 -2.55 4.31 -16.00
CA PRO A 212 -3.99 4.50 -16.04
C PRO A 212 -4.44 4.74 -14.59
N PRO A 213 -5.30 5.73 -14.34
CA PRO A 213 -5.84 5.93 -13.00
C PRO A 213 -6.41 4.59 -12.54
N LEU A 214 -6.07 4.19 -11.31
CA LEU A 214 -6.77 3.11 -10.62
C LEU A 214 -8.25 3.44 -10.75
N MET A 215 -8.96 2.61 -11.52
CA MET A 215 -10.40 2.75 -11.70
C MET A 215 -11.02 2.70 -10.31
N SER A 216 -11.63 3.81 -9.91
CA SER A 216 -12.46 3.90 -8.72
C SER A 216 -13.56 2.84 -8.81
N LEU A 217 -13.59 1.93 -7.84
CA LEU A 217 -14.74 1.14 -7.45
C LEU A 217 -14.87 1.23 -5.93
#